data_AF-A0A6D2JPF6-F1
#
_entry.id   AF-A0A6D2JPF6-F1
#
_cell.length_a   1.000
_cell.length_b   1.000
_cell.length_c   1.000
_cell.angle_alpha   90.00
_cell.angle_beta   90.00
_cell.angle_gamma   90.00
#
_symmetry.space_group_name_H-M   'P 1'
#
loop_
_entity.id
_entity.type
_entity.pdbx_description
1 polymer ?
#
loop_
_entity_poly.entity_id
_entity_poly.type
_entity_poly.pdbx_seq_one_letter_code
_entity_poly.pdbx_strand_id
1 'polypeptide(L)'
;MVRAMEDILAEVSLETDSISVSYLQLYMETVQALLDPANDNIAIVEDPKSADVSLPGVTLVEIRDQQSFLELLQLGEAHRFAANIKLNTESSRSHAILMVNVRRSRWFVK
;
A
#
# COMPACT_ATOMS: atom_id res chain seq x y z
N MET A 1 -6.54 0.34 10.61
CA MET A 1 -6.57 0.09 9.15
C MET A 1 -8.01 0.02 8.65
N VAL A 2 -8.83 -0.95 9.08
CA VAL A 2 -10.22 -1.11 8.58
C VAL A 2 -11.11 0.11 8.83
N ARG A 3 -11.22 0.60 10.07
CA ARG A 3 -12.05 1.79 10.39
C ARG A 3 -11.69 3.02 9.56
N ALA A 4 -10.39 3.34 9.47
CA ALA A 4 -9.94 4.46 8.66
C ALA A 4 -10.29 4.31 7.17
N MET A 5 -10.28 3.08 6.63
CA MET A 5 -10.70 2.84 5.25
C MET A 5 -12.22 2.94 5.08
N GLU A 6 -13.01 2.51 6.08
CA GLU A 6 -14.47 2.75 6.10
C GLU A 6 -14.76 4.25 6.03
N ASP A 7 -14.06 5.05 6.84
CA ASP A 7 -14.22 6.50 6.85
C ASP A 7 -13.83 7.14 5.51
N ILE A 8 -12.70 6.72 4.91
CA ILE A 8 -12.28 7.20 3.58
C ILE A 8 -13.33 6.84 2.52
N LEU A 9 -13.80 5.59 2.49
CA LEU A 9 -14.80 5.16 1.51
C LEU A 9 -16.14 5.88 1.68
N ALA A 10 -16.50 6.30 2.89
CA ALA A 10 -17.70 7.08 3.16
C ALA A 10 -17.62 8.54 2.66
N GLU A 11 -16.42 9.11 2.60
CA GLU A 11 -16.20 10.50 2.17
C GLU A 11 -15.92 10.67 0.68
N VAL A 12 -15.45 9.62 0.01
CA VAL A 12 -14.94 9.68 -1.36
C VAL A 12 -16.05 9.39 -2.37
N SER A 13 -16.12 10.18 -3.45
CA SER A 13 -17.05 9.91 -4.55
C SER A 13 -16.39 8.97 -5.56
N LEU A 14 -16.76 7.69 -5.57
CA LEU A 14 -16.17 6.69 -6.47
C LEU A 14 -16.42 6.95 -7.97
N GLU A 15 -17.29 7.91 -8.30
CA GLU A 15 -17.52 8.36 -9.68
C GLU A 15 -16.41 9.29 -10.19
N THR A 16 -15.81 10.09 -9.30
CA THR A 16 -14.82 11.11 -9.66
C THR A 16 -13.45 10.84 -9.06
N ASP A 17 -13.41 10.15 -7.94
CA ASP A 17 -12.21 9.94 -7.16
C ASP A 17 -11.74 8.49 -7.30
N SER A 18 -10.45 8.27 -7.11
CA SER A 18 -9.86 6.93 -7.10
C SER A 18 -9.08 6.69 -5.83
N ILE A 19 -9.20 5.47 -5.30
CA ILE A 19 -8.45 5.01 -4.15
C ILE A 19 -7.57 3.85 -4.60
N SER A 20 -6.28 3.97 -4.34
CA SER A 20 -5.32 2.90 -4.57
C SER A 20 -4.59 2.56 -3.28
N VAL A 21 -4.29 1.28 -3.09
CA VAL A 21 -3.60 0.78 -1.90
C VAL A 21 -2.34 0.03 -2.33
N SER A 22 -1.25 0.26 -1.60
CA SER A 22 -0.07 -0.61 -1.62
C SER A 22 0.19 -1.14 -0.22
N TYR A 23 0.69 -2.37 -0.14
CA TYR A 23 1.03 -3.00 1.13
C TYR A 23 2.45 -3.55 1.10
N LEU A 24 3.29 -3.09 2.02
CA LEU A 24 4.72 -3.34 2.05
C LEU A 24 5.19 -3.85 3.41
N GLN A 25 6.37 -4.46 3.40
CA GLN A 25 7.15 -4.80 4.58
C GLN A 25 8.52 -4.13 4.49
N LEU A 26 8.93 -3.44 5.56
CA LEU A 26 10.31 -3.03 5.77
C LEU A 26 10.99 -4.06 6.67
N TYR A 27 12.01 -4.73 6.14
CA TYR A 27 12.79 -5.74 6.84
C TYR A 27 14.26 -5.60 6.50
N MET A 28 15.12 -5.51 7.52
CA MET A 28 16.58 -5.30 7.37
C MET A 28 16.93 -4.28 6.28
N GLU A 29 16.37 -3.07 6.39
CA GLU A 29 16.61 -1.95 5.45
C GLU A 29 16.13 -2.20 4.01
N THR A 30 15.46 -3.32 3.74
CA THR A 30 14.90 -3.67 2.43
C THR A 30 13.38 -3.53 2.46
N VAL A 31 12.81 -2.94 1.41
CA VAL A 31 11.37 -2.81 1.23
C VAL A 31 10.87 -3.93 0.31
N GLN A 32 9.87 -4.67 0.77
CA GLN A 32 9.28 -5.82 0.07
C GLN A 32 7.81 -5.55 -0.23
N ALA A 33 7.34 -5.89 -1.43
CA ALA A 33 5.93 -5.82 -1.75
C ALA A 33 5.17 -7.02 -1.16
N LEU A 34 4.15 -6.76 -0.35
CA LEU A 34 3.29 -7.82 0.19
C LEU A 34 2.16 -8.20 -0.78
N LEU A 35 1.87 -7.37 -1.78
CA LEU A 35 0.87 -7.67 -2.82
C LEU A 35 1.49 -8.29 -4.10
N ASP A 36 2.82 -8.21 -4.23
CA ASP A 36 3.60 -8.87 -5.28
C ASP A 36 4.89 -9.44 -4.67
N PRO A 37 4.85 -10.65 -4.08
CA PRO A 37 5.99 -11.23 -3.40
C PRO A 37 7.22 -11.49 -4.28
N ALA A 38 7.10 -11.37 -5.62
CA ALA A 38 8.24 -11.44 -6.53
C ALA A 38 9.08 -10.15 -6.50
N ASN A 39 8.51 -9.04 -6.01
CA ASN A 39 9.17 -7.75 -5.88
C ASN A 39 9.63 -7.53 -4.43
N ASP A 40 10.78 -8.09 -4.07
CA ASP A 40 11.31 -8.13 -2.70
C ASP A 40 12.42 -7.10 -2.42
N ASN A 41 12.65 -6.16 -3.33
CA ASN A 41 13.61 -5.07 -3.15
C ASN A 41 13.17 -3.79 -3.89
N ILE A 42 12.18 -3.11 -3.32
CA ILE A 42 11.67 -1.85 -3.83
C ILE A 42 12.62 -0.71 -3.44
N ALA A 43 13.16 -0.01 -4.44
CA ALA A 43 13.97 1.17 -4.23
C ALA A 43 13.10 2.35 -3.73
N ILE A 44 13.64 3.11 -2.79
CA ILE A 44 13.08 4.41 -2.37
C ILE A 44 13.79 5.48 -3.19
N VAL A 45 13.03 6.25 -3.97
CA VAL A 45 13.58 7.29 -4.85
C VAL A 45 13.00 8.65 -4.48
N GLU A 46 13.87 9.60 -4.16
CA GLU A 46 13.50 10.98 -3.90
C GLU A 46 13.74 11.85 -5.14
N ASP A 47 12.73 12.61 -5.58
CA ASP A 47 12.89 13.59 -6.64
C ASP A 47 13.66 14.82 -6.07
N PRO A 48 14.84 15.15 -6.61
CA PRO A 48 15.67 16.23 -6.07
C PRO A 48 15.11 17.64 -6.30
N LYS A 49 14.07 17.80 -7.12
CA LYS A 49 13.43 19.09 -7.41
C LYS A 49 12.15 19.28 -6.62
N SER A 50 11.31 18.24 -6.48
CA SER A 50 10.06 18.33 -5.73
C SER A 50 10.19 17.86 -4.27
N ALA A 51 11.29 17.19 -3.91
CA ALA A 51 11.46 16.47 -2.65
C ALA A 51 10.39 15.37 -2.42
N ASP A 52 9.73 14.94 -3.49
CA ASP A 52 8.74 13.85 -3.40
C ASP A 52 9.45 12.50 -3.32
N VAL A 53 9.03 11.68 -2.36
CA VAL A 53 9.48 10.30 -2.23
C VAL A 53 8.55 9.38 -3.00
N SER A 54 9.13 8.52 -3.84
CA SER A 54 8.42 7.57 -4.69
C SER A 54 8.99 6.16 -4.51
N LEU A 55 8.12 5.18 -4.73
CA LEU A 55 8.43 3.75 -4.68
C LEU A 55 8.16 3.16 -6.07
N PRO A 56 9.07 3.33 -7.05
CA PRO A 56 8.87 2.83 -8.40
C PRO A 56 8.66 1.32 -8.40
N GLY A 57 7.70 0.86 -9.21
CA GLY A 57 7.37 -0.56 -9.33
C GLY A 57 6.54 -1.13 -8.18
N VAL A 58 6.10 -0.31 -7.23
CA VAL A 58 5.17 -0.77 -6.19
C VAL A 58 3.80 -1.08 -6.79
N THR A 59 3.24 -2.23 -6.42
CA THR A 59 1.88 -2.62 -6.80
C THR A 59 0.88 -1.69 -6.14
N LEU A 60 0.07 -1.03 -6.97
CA LEU A 60 -1.07 -0.22 -6.56
C LEU A 60 -2.35 -0.95 -6.97
N VAL A 61 -3.14 -1.37 -5.99
CA VAL A 61 -4.42 -2.04 -6.22
C VAL A 61 -5.53 -1.02 -6.02
N GLU A 62 -6.39 -0.86 -7.02
CA GLU A 62 -7.57 0.01 -6.92
C GLU A 62 -8.60 -0.62 -5.99
N ILE A 63 -9.15 0.18 -5.07
CA ILE A 63 -10.17 -0.26 -4.11
C ILE A 63 -11.44 0.54 -4.33
N ARG A 64 -12.54 -0.18 -4.57
CA ARG A 64 -13.88 0.40 -4.76
C ARG A 64 -14.84 0.13 -3.61
N ASP A 65 -14.52 -0.81 -2.75
CA ASP A 65 -15.42 -1.22 -1.66
C ASP A 65 -14.63 -1.81 -0.49
N GLN A 66 -15.31 -1.92 0.65
CA GLN A 66 -14.71 -2.41 1.88
C GLN A 66 -14.30 -3.89 1.80
N GLN A 67 -15.06 -4.71 1.07
CA GLN A 67 -14.79 -6.14 0.96
C GLN A 67 -13.48 -6.38 0.21
N SER A 68 -13.29 -5.71 -0.93
CA SER A 68 -12.04 -5.72 -1.70
C SER A 68 -10.83 -5.30 -0.86
N PHE A 69 -10.99 -4.32 0.04
CA PHE A 69 -9.93 -3.91 0.96
C PHE A 69 -9.59 -4.98 2.01
N LEU A 70 -10.60 -5.63 2.59
CA LEU A 70 -10.40 -6.69 3.58
C LEU A 70 -9.69 -7.90 2.97
N GLU A 71 -10.07 -8.28 1.75
CA GLU A 71 -9.41 -9.36 1.01
C GLU A 71 -7.94 -9.03 0.72
N LEU A 72 -7.65 -7.79 0.32
CA LEU A 72 -6.28 -7.31 0.13
C LEU A 72 -5.47 -7.38 1.43
N LEU A 73 -6.04 -6.96 2.56
CA LEU A 73 -5.38 -7.03 3.86
C LEU A 73 -5.06 -8.48 4.24
N GLN A 74 -6.02 -9.39 4.08
CA GLN A 74 -5.82 -10.82 4.37
C GLN A 74 -4.72 -11.43 3.49
N LEU A 75 -4.73 -11.10 2.19
CA LEU A 75 -3.72 -11.56 1.25
C LEU A 75 -2.31 -11.06 1.65
N GLY A 76 -2.18 -9.76 1.92
CA GLY A 76 -0.89 -9.17 2.29
C GLY A 76 -0.36 -9.69 3.62
N GLU A 77 -1.24 -9.95 4.60
CA GLU A 77 -0.85 -10.58 5.87
C GLU A 77 -0.37 -12.02 5.68
N ALA A 78 -1.04 -12.81 4.83
CA ALA A 78 -0.62 -14.17 4.52
C ALA A 78 0.77 -14.17 3.85
N HIS A 79 1.00 -13.26 2.89
CA HIS A 79 2.31 -13.09 2.26
C HIS A 79 3.38 -12.62 3.26
N ARG A 80 3.04 -11.71 4.19
CA ARG A 80 3.95 -11.27 5.25
C ARG A 80 4.38 -12.41 6.15
N PHE A 81 3.42 -13.25 6.56
CA PHE A 81 3.70 -14.43 7.36
C PHE A 81 4.63 -15.42 6.64
N ALA A 82 4.34 -15.70 5.36
CA ALA A 82 5.18 -16.55 4.53
C ALA A 82 6.60 -15.98 4.33
N ALA A 83 6.72 -14.67 4.10
CA ALA A 83 8.00 -13.98 3.97
C ALA A 83 8.81 -14.07 5.27
N ASN A 84 8.18 -13.85 6.42
CA ASN A 84 8.84 -13.93 7.71
C ASN A 84 9.35 -15.35 8.03
N ILE A 85 8.58 -16.40 7.69
CA ILE A 85 9.07 -17.78 7.80
C ILE A 85 10.27 -18.01 6.87
N LYS A 86 10.17 -17.61 5.61
CA LYS A 86 11.25 -17.76 4.62
C LYS A 86 12.53 -17.06 5.06
N LEU A 87 12.42 -15.92 5.72
CA LEU A 87 13.54 -15.10 6.19
C LEU A 87 13.99 -15.46 7.63
N ASN A 88 13.47 -16.54 8.23
CA ASN A 88 13.72 -16.90 9.64
C ASN A 88 13.56 -15.71 10.60
N THR A 89 12.53 -14.92 10.35
CA THR A 89 12.31 -13.63 10.96
C THR A 89 11.08 -13.65 11.83
N GLU A 90 11.24 -13.15 13.05
CA GLU A 90 10.11 -12.87 13.91
C GLU A 90 9.45 -11.55 13.48
N SER A 91 8.12 -11.47 13.58
CA SER A 91 7.37 -10.28 13.17
C SER A 91 7.80 -8.99 13.88
N SER A 92 8.45 -9.10 15.05
CA SER A 92 9.04 -7.98 15.78
C SER A 92 10.15 -7.25 15.01
N ARG A 93 10.74 -7.88 14.00
CA ARG A 93 11.82 -7.31 13.17
C ARG A 93 11.36 -6.85 11.79
N SER A 94 10.07 -7.01 11.47
CA SER A 94 9.45 -6.58 10.22
C SER A 94 8.40 -5.52 10.50
N HIS A 95 8.45 -4.38 9.81
CA HIS A 95 7.41 -3.35 9.91
C HIS A 95 6.48 -3.43 8.71
N ALA A 96 5.19 -3.55 8.95
CA ALA A 96 4.19 -3.55 7.89
C ALA A 96 3.71 -2.13 7.60
N ILE A 97 3.70 -1.74 6.33
CA ILE A 97 3.39 -0.39 5.87
C ILE A 97 2.26 -0.49 4.84
N LEU A 98 1.07 -0.05 5.22
CA LEU A 98 -0.08 0.08 4.33
C LEU A 98 -0.19 1.53 3.88
N MET A 99 -0.08 1.80 2.58
CA MET A 99 -0.26 3.13 2.02
C MET A 99 -1.56 3.20 1.25
N VAL A 100 -2.37 4.22 1.57
CA VAL A 100 -3.62 4.53 0.88
C VAL A 100 -3.42 5.83 0.12
N ASN A 101 -3.59 5.78 -1.20
CA ASN A 101 -3.52 6.93 -2.09
C ASN A 101 -4.94 7.30 -2.51
N VAL A 102 -5.38 8.51 -2.16
CA VAL A 102 -6.69 9.04 -2.56
C VAL A 102 -6.45 10.16 -3.57
N ARG A 103 -6.91 9.96 -4.80
CA ARG A 103 -6.87 10.97 -5.87
C ARG A 103 -8.27 11.52 -6.08
N ARG A 104 -8.45 12.81 -5.81
CA ARG A 104 -9.72 13.51 -6.02
C ARG A 104 -9.69 14.29 -7.32
N SER A 105 -10.66 14.06 -8.20
CA SER A 105 -10.76 14.79 -9.47
C SER A 105 -11.56 16.06 -9.23
N ARG A 106 -10.89 17.15 -8.83
CA ARG A 106 -11.55 18.46 -8.74
C ARG A 106 -11.54 19.13 -10.12
N TRP A 107 -12.73 19.35 -10.68
CA TRP A 107 -12.88 20.22 -11.84
C TRP A 107 -12.53 21.66 -11.44
N PHE A 108 -11.41 22.16 -11.93
CA PHE A 108 -11.09 23.59 -11.86
C PHE A 108 -12.07 24.32 -12.79
N VAL A 109 -13.11 24.93 -12.23
CA VAL A 109 -13.82 26.00 -12.92
C VAL A 109 -12.93 27.23 -12.83
N LYS A 110 -12.41 27.65 -13.99
CA LYS A 110 -11.68 28.91 -14.18
C LYS A 110 -12.63 30.10 -14.12
#